data_AF-Q7Q9W5-F1
#
_entry.id   AF-Q7Q9W5-F1
#
_cell.length_a   1.000
_cell.length_b   1.000
_cell.length_c   1.000
_cell.angle_alpha   90.00
_cell.angle_beta   90.00
_cell.angle_gamma   90.00
#
_symmetry.space_group_name_H-M   'P 1'
#
loop_
_entity.id
_entity.type
_entity.pdbx_description
1 polymer ?
#
loop_
_entity_poly.entity_id
_entity_poly.type
_entity_poly.pdbx_seq_one_letter_code
_entity_poly.pdbx_strand_id
1 'polypeptide(L)'
;MRLLILCMAGLLFLSDLTTGGRIPEDRQALEIPAQGQTEKNNPFIEWLAGLIGSTSTPAPENLTPPDSCPMCKCGRTNRLTRIVGGQETQVNQYPWMAMLQYSGTFYCGGSLISDRHVLTAAHCVHGFNRNKISVVLMEHDRVSTSESMTMVSKVLRVIEHNGYNSNNYNSDIAILRLATVMTIEDKLRPVCLPTPKKPFTGYDGIVTGWGATSENGAISTNLQEVTVPIMSNADCRKTGYGASRITDNMLCAGYDEGKKDSCQGDSGGPLHVIKQNSTDNVHQIAGIVSWGEGCAKPNYPGVYTRVNRFGTWIRSNTADGCYCSED
;
A
#
# COMPACT_ATOMS: atom_id res chain seq x y z
N MET A 1 9.06 30.73 20.42
CA MET A 1 10.17 30.82 19.44
C MET A 1 10.09 29.59 18.55
N ARG A 2 10.03 29.62 17.20
CA ARG A 2 10.41 30.62 16.17
C ARG A 2 11.87 31.08 16.25
N LEU A 3 12.73 30.97 15.23
CA LEU A 3 12.55 30.39 13.87
C LEU A 3 13.44 29.13 13.69
N LEU A 4 14.29 28.84 12.68
CA LEU A 4 14.77 29.52 11.47
C LEU A 4 15.19 28.45 10.42
N ILE A 5 14.96 28.70 9.12
CA ILE A 5 15.49 27.94 7.97
C ILE A 5 15.96 28.98 6.94
N LEU A 6 17.12 28.79 6.27
CA LEU A 6 17.30 29.10 4.84
C LEU A 6 18.60 28.54 4.24
N CYS A 7 18.58 28.30 2.93
CA CYS A 7 19.75 27.96 2.12
C CYS A 7 20.57 29.21 1.73
N MET A 8 21.82 29.01 1.30
CA MET A 8 22.60 30.04 0.59
C MET A 8 22.26 30.09 -0.90
N ALA A 9 22.28 31.30 -1.47
CA ALA A 9 22.45 31.54 -2.89
C ALA A 9 23.13 32.91 -3.07
N GLY A 10 23.95 33.04 -4.11
CA GLY A 10 24.52 34.30 -4.58
C GLY A 10 24.97 34.13 -6.03
N LEU A 11 25.30 35.14 -6.82
CA LEU A 11 25.27 36.60 -6.72
C LEU A 11 25.78 37.07 -8.12
N LEU A 12 24.99 37.88 -8.84
CA LEU A 12 25.43 39.01 -9.70
C LEU A 12 26.08 38.71 -11.10
N PHE A 13 26.18 39.64 -12.08
CA PHE A 13 25.97 41.12 -12.19
C PHE A 13 25.62 41.59 -13.65
N LEU A 14 24.96 42.77 -13.82
CA LEU A 14 25.08 43.87 -14.84
C LEU A 14 25.24 43.61 -16.38
N SER A 15 24.94 44.51 -17.36
CA SER A 15 24.03 45.70 -17.51
C SER A 15 24.00 46.24 -18.99
N ASP A 16 23.36 47.41 -19.23
CA ASP A 16 23.49 48.37 -20.39
C ASP A 16 22.75 48.10 -21.74
N LEU A 17 22.37 49.06 -22.63
CA LEU A 17 21.92 50.49 -22.58
C LEU A 17 21.37 50.99 -23.97
N THR A 18 20.45 52.00 -24.02
CA THR A 18 20.15 52.98 -25.14
C THR A 18 19.58 52.50 -26.51
N THR A 19 18.93 53.29 -27.42
CA THR A 19 18.52 54.74 -27.51
C THR A 19 17.30 55.01 -28.44
N GLY A 20 16.47 56.04 -28.13
CA GLY A 20 15.40 56.64 -28.98
C GLY A 20 14.73 57.84 -28.26
N GLY A 21 13.83 58.70 -28.81
CA GLY A 21 13.25 58.90 -30.16
C GLY A 21 11.75 58.51 -30.26
N ARG A 22 10.79 59.21 -30.92
CA ARG A 22 10.66 60.54 -31.62
C ARG A 22 9.13 60.92 -31.71
N ILE A 23 8.75 62.12 -32.19
CA ILE A 23 7.36 62.67 -32.20
C ILE A 23 6.96 63.37 -33.54
N PRO A 24 5.66 63.38 -33.94
CA PRO A 24 5.07 64.19 -35.04
C PRO A 24 3.77 64.99 -34.68
N GLU A 25 3.19 65.71 -35.66
CA GLU A 25 1.91 66.49 -35.67
C GLU A 25 1.09 66.15 -36.97
N ASP A 26 -0.16 66.56 -37.25
CA ASP A 26 -1.00 67.69 -36.79
C ASP A 26 -2.55 67.50 -37.07
N ARG A 27 -3.39 68.30 -36.36
CA ARG A 27 -4.77 68.83 -36.64
C ARG A 27 -6.07 67.97 -36.77
N GLN A 28 -6.96 68.14 -35.76
CA GLN A 28 -8.39 68.61 -35.78
C GLN A 28 -9.50 67.92 -36.65
N ALA A 29 -10.79 67.82 -36.25
CA ALA A 29 -11.51 68.13 -34.99
C ALA A 29 -12.97 67.55 -34.97
N LEU A 30 -13.61 67.56 -33.76
CA LEU A 30 -15.06 67.46 -33.44
C LEU A 30 -15.84 66.16 -33.78
N GLU A 31 -16.95 65.76 -33.11
CA GLU A 31 -17.33 65.79 -31.67
C GLU A 31 -18.62 64.93 -31.43
N ILE A 32 -18.57 63.82 -30.68
CA ILE A 32 -19.76 63.10 -30.12
C ILE A 32 -19.36 62.46 -28.76
N PRO A 33 -20.17 62.55 -27.68
CA PRO A 33 -19.72 62.19 -26.33
C PRO A 33 -20.04 60.75 -25.85
N ALA A 34 -19.10 60.24 -25.03
CA ALA A 34 -19.28 59.36 -23.87
C ALA A 34 -20.09 58.05 -23.99
N GLN A 35 -19.37 56.92 -24.07
CA GLN A 35 -19.70 55.71 -23.29
C GLN A 35 -18.46 55.28 -22.48
N GLY A 36 -18.70 54.60 -21.35
CA GLY A 36 -17.73 54.46 -20.25
C GLY A 36 -16.50 53.60 -20.54
N GLN A 37 -15.36 53.99 -19.97
CA GLN A 37 -14.12 53.22 -20.05
C GLN A 37 -14.11 52.01 -19.10
N THR A 38 -13.38 50.98 -19.52
CA THR A 38 -13.01 49.78 -18.77
C THR A 38 -12.52 50.07 -17.35
N GLU A 39 -13.22 49.56 -16.34
CA GLU A 39 -12.60 49.33 -15.02
C GLU A 39 -11.75 48.06 -15.03
N LYS A 40 -10.78 48.01 -14.11
CA LYS A 40 -9.70 47.02 -14.11
C LYS A 40 -10.12 45.76 -13.36
N ASN A 41 -9.80 44.59 -13.90
CA ASN A 41 -9.98 43.30 -13.21
C ASN A 41 -9.24 43.33 -11.86
N ASN A 42 -10.01 43.43 -10.77
CA ASN A 42 -9.46 43.45 -9.41
C ASN A 42 -9.26 42.00 -8.92
N PRO A 43 -8.02 41.55 -8.65
CA PRO A 43 -7.74 40.17 -8.25
C PRO A 43 -8.35 39.78 -6.89
N PHE A 44 -8.94 40.71 -6.15
CA PHE A 44 -9.71 40.44 -4.94
C PHE A 44 -11.05 39.73 -5.20
N ILE A 45 -11.65 39.86 -6.40
CA ILE A 45 -12.99 39.31 -6.68
C ILE A 45 -12.97 37.79 -6.95
N GLU A 46 -11.92 37.24 -7.57
CA GLU A 46 -11.81 35.78 -7.73
C GLU A 46 -11.64 35.05 -6.40
N TRP A 47 -11.08 35.70 -5.37
CA TRP A 47 -10.95 35.11 -4.03
C TRP A 47 -12.31 34.84 -3.38
N LEU A 48 -13.30 35.73 -3.57
CA LEU A 48 -14.65 35.55 -3.04
C LEU A 48 -15.44 34.43 -3.73
N ALA A 49 -15.15 34.12 -5.00
CA ALA A 49 -15.73 32.97 -5.69
C ALA A 49 -15.28 31.63 -5.07
N GLY A 50 -14.09 31.59 -4.46
CA GLY A 50 -13.55 30.41 -3.78
C GLY A 50 -14.32 29.96 -2.53
N LEU A 51 -15.25 30.76 -2.01
CA LEU A 51 -16.02 30.47 -0.78
C LEU A 51 -17.42 29.87 -1.04
N ILE A 52 -17.86 29.76 -2.29
CA ILE A 52 -19.12 29.08 -2.67
C ILE A 52 -18.87 27.87 -3.59
N GLY A 53 -17.60 27.50 -3.78
CA GLY A 53 -17.21 26.24 -4.41
C GLY A 53 -17.57 25.06 -3.50
N SER A 54 -18.79 24.55 -3.64
CA SER A 54 -19.25 23.37 -2.90
C SER A 54 -18.42 22.15 -3.31
N THR A 55 -17.43 21.81 -2.49
CA THR A 55 -16.77 20.51 -2.52
C THR A 55 -17.79 19.46 -2.11
N SER A 56 -18.52 18.96 -3.10
CA SER A 56 -19.35 17.76 -2.97
C SER A 56 -18.42 16.57 -2.70
N THR A 57 -18.10 16.37 -1.42
CA THR A 57 -17.62 15.08 -0.92
C THR A 57 -18.54 14.03 -1.53
N PRO A 58 -18.04 13.12 -2.39
CA PRO A 58 -18.89 12.13 -3.01
C PRO A 58 -19.60 11.37 -1.89
N ALA A 59 -20.92 11.28 -1.96
CA ALA A 59 -21.70 10.59 -0.95
C ALA A 59 -21.11 9.17 -0.79
N PRO A 60 -20.95 8.68 0.46
CA PRO A 60 -20.30 7.39 0.69
C PRO A 60 -21.05 6.32 -0.09
N GLU A 61 -20.40 5.74 -1.11
CA GLU A 61 -20.98 4.67 -1.91
C GLU A 61 -21.38 3.55 -0.95
N ASN A 62 -22.69 3.24 -0.91
CA ASN A 62 -23.20 2.17 -0.07
C ASN A 62 -22.47 0.87 -0.46
N LEU A 63 -21.77 0.27 0.50
CA LEU A 63 -21.12 -1.02 0.34
C LEU A 63 -22.19 -2.12 0.42
N THR A 64 -23.06 -2.16 -0.60
CA THR A 64 -24.13 -3.14 -0.76
C THR A 64 -23.51 -4.53 -0.89
N PRO A 65 -23.81 -5.47 0.01
CA PRO A 65 -23.35 -6.85 -0.14
C PRO A 65 -23.82 -7.47 -1.46
N PRO A 66 -23.03 -8.34 -2.10
CA PRO A 66 -23.47 -9.03 -3.32
C PRO A 66 -24.69 -9.92 -3.06
N ASP A 67 -25.69 -9.89 -3.95
CA ASP A 67 -26.93 -10.67 -3.80
C ASP A 67 -26.69 -12.19 -3.76
N SER A 68 -25.60 -12.65 -4.36
CA SER A 68 -25.09 -14.01 -4.24
C SER A 68 -23.57 -14.02 -4.35
N CYS A 69 -22.94 -15.01 -3.69
CA CYS A 69 -21.50 -15.24 -3.75
C CYS A 69 -21.21 -16.70 -4.12
N PRO A 70 -20.17 -16.96 -4.94
CA PRO A 70 -19.76 -18.32 -5.27
C PRO A 70 -19.24 -19.04 -4.03
N MET A 71 -19.53 -20.35 -3.91
CA MET A 71 -18.88 -21.18 -2.89
C MET A 71 -17.41 -21.37 -3.26
N CYS A 72 -16.52 -20.87 -2.40
CA CYS A 72 -15.08 -20.98 -2.56
C CYS A 72 -14.40 -21.19 -1.21
N LYS A 73 -13.15 -21.68 -1.19
CA LYS A 73 -12.33 -21.82 0.02
C LYS A 73 -11.15 -20.85 0.01
N CYS A 74 -10.88 -20.21 1.14
CA CYS A 74 -9.70 -19.37 1.34
C CYS A 74 -8.50 -20.21 1.81
N GLY A 75 -7.31 -19.63 1.74
CA GLY A 75 -6.11 -20.14 2.43
C GLY A 75 -5.56 -21.47 1.91
N ARG A 76 -6.10 -22.04 0.83
CA ARG A 76 -5.55 -23.23 0.17
C ARG A 76 -4.53 -22.80 -0.89
N THR A 77 -3.26 -23.16 -0.68
CA THR A 77 -2.19 -23.04 -1.68
C THR A 77 -2.53 -23.85 -2.94
N ASN A 78 -1.85 -23.59 -4.06
CA ASN A 78 -2.01 -24.41 -5.28
C ASN A 78 -1.21 -25.73 -5.23
N ARG A 79 -0.32 -25.91 -4.26
CA ARG A 79 0.50 -27.12 -4.06
C ARG A 79 0.72 -27.38 -2.57
N LEU A 80 0.78 -28.66 -2.18
CA LEU A 80 0.82 -29.10 -0.77
C LEU A 80 2.24 -29.30 -0.20
N THR A 81 3.27 -29.24 -1.03
CA THR A 81 4.66 -29.47 -0.63
C THR A 81 5.30 -28.21 -0.02
N ARG A 82 5.31 -28.10 1.31
CA ARG A 82 6.11 -27.09 2.03
C ARG A 82 7.60 -27.37 1.76
N ILE A 83 8.35 -26.33 1.37
CA ILE A 83 9.82 -26.34 1.39
C ILE A 83 10.27 -25.40 2.52
N VAL A 84 11.49 -25.59 3.05
CA VAL A 84 11.96 -24.91 4.27
C VAL A 84 13.33 -24.31 4.01
N GLY A 85 13.34 -23.15 3.33
CA GLY A 85 14.56 -22.48 2.87
C GLY A 85 14.68 -21.02 3.29
N GLY A 86 13.78 -20.15 2.82
CA GLY A 86 14.23 -18.83 2.38
C GLY A 86 14.67 -18.98 0.93
N GLN A 87 13.71 -19.11 0.02
CA GLN A 87 13.94 -19.62 -1.34
C GLN A 87 12.80 -19.27 -2.29
N GLU A 88 13.00 -19.57 -3.58
CA GLU A 88 11.96 -19.43 -4.60
C GLU A 88 10.78 -20.38 -4.32
N THR A 89 9.57 -19.83 -4.50
CA THR A 89 8.31 -20.57 -4.47
C THR A 89 8.09 -21.31 -5.79
N GLN A 90 7.14 -22.25 -5.81
CA GLN A 90 6.69 -22.82 -7.08
C GLN A 90 5.70 -21.86 -7.75
N VAL A 91 5.71 -21.79 -9.10
CA VAL A 91 4.82 -20.91 -9.88
C VAL A 91 3.37 -21.01 -9.39
N ASN A 92 2.82 -19.86 -8.98
CA ASN A 92 1.46 -19.72 -8.43
C ASN A 92 1.17 -20.49 -7.12
N GLN A 93 2.17 -20.91 -6.34
CA GLN A 93 2.00 -21.61 -5.04
C GLN A 93 1.07 -20.86 -4.08
N TYR A 94 1.19 -19.53 -4.04
CA TYR A 94 0.43 -18.63 -3.16
C TYR A 94 -0.53 -17.72 -3.96
N PRO A 95 -1.74 -18.21 -4.30
CA PRO A 95 -2.61 -17.53 -5.27
C PRO A 95 -3.19 -16.20 -4.79
N TRP A 96 -3.11 -15.90 -3.49
CA TRP A 96 -3.50 -14.62 -2.93
C TRP A 96 -2.45 -13.53 -3.10
N MET A 97 -1.24 -13.83 -3.57
CA MET A 97 -0.19 -12.84 -3.75
C MET A 97 -0.59 -11.79 -4.79
N ALA A 98 -0.62 -10.53 -4.33
CA ALA A 98 -0.86 -9.37 -5.15
C ALA A 98 0.44 -8.57 -5.29
N MET A 99 0.84 -8.28 -6.52
CA MET A 99 1.87 -7.30 -6.84
C MET A 99 1.20 -5.94 -7.02
N LEU A 100 1.70 -4.91 -6.34
CA LEU A 100 1.31 -3.52 -6.57
C LEU A 100 2.34 -2.86 -7.51
N GLN A 101 1.82 -2.28 -8.59
CA GLN A 101 2.58 -1.53 -9.57
C GLN A 101 2.15 -0.07 -9.59
N TYR A 102 3.10 0.86 -9.63
CA TYR A 102 2.86 2.29 -9.83
C TYR A 102 3.38 2.71 -11.20
N SER A 103 2.46 3.13 -12.07
CA SER A 103 2.73 3.43 -13.49
C SER A 103 3.34 2.25 -14.28
N GLY A 104 3.13 1.01 -13.82
CA GLY A 104 3.68 -0.23 -14.38
C GLY A 104 4.88 -0.80 -13.61
N THR A 105 5.56 0.00 -12.79
CA THR A 105 6.74 -0.44 -12.02
C THR A 105 6.32 -1.06 -10.69
N PHE A 106 6.78 -2.28 -10.38
CA PHE A 106 6.62 -2.92 -9.07
C PHE A 106 7.19 -2.05 -7.93
N TYR A 107 6.49 -1.99 -6.79
CA TYR A 107 6.98 -1.27 -5.61
C TYR A 107 6.53 -1.84 -4.24
N CYS A 108 5.41 -2.56 -4.17
CA CYS A 108 4.89 -3.18 -2.95
C CYS A 108 4.18 -4.51 -3.23
N GLY A 109 4.03 -5.34 -2.21
CA GLY A 109 3.15 -6.50 -2.17
C GLY A 109 1.74 -6.19 -1.62
N GLY A 110 0.91 -7.22 -1.62
CA GLY A 110 -0.45 -7.22 -1.11
C GLY A 110 -1.00 -8.65 -1.01
N SER A 111 -2.20 -8.78 -0.46
CA SER A 111 -2.92 -10.06 -0.33
C SER A 111 -4.38 -9.95 -0.74
N LEU A 112 -4.82 -10.77 -1.69
CA LEU A 112 -6.24 -10.92 -2.02
C LEU A 112 -6.99 -11.54 -0.83
N ILE A 113 -8.03 -10.85 -0.34
CA ILE A 113 -8.84 -11.28 0.82
C ILE A 113 -10.31 -11.54 0.48
N SER A 114 -10.76 -11.21 -0.74
CA SER A 114 -12.09 -11.47 -1.29
C SER A 114 -11.99 -11.44 -2.82
N ASP A 115 -13.09 -11.68 -3.54
CA ASP A 115 -13.15 -11.55 -5.00
C ASP A 115 -12.72 -10.17 -5.57
N ARG A 116 -12.69 -9.10 -4.78
CA ARG A 116 -12.45 -7.73 -5.27
C ARG A 116 -11.66 -6.81 -4.34
N HIS A 117 -11.08 -7.33 -3.25
CA HIS A 117 -10.29 -6.56 -2.30
C HIS A 117 -8.92 -7.17 -2.04
N VAL A 118 -7.89 -6.33 -2.15
CA VAL A 118 -6.52 -6.62 -1.73
C VAL A 118 -6.19 -5.83 -0.46
N LEU A 119 -5.62 -6.50 0.53
CA LEU A 119 -5.07 -5.90 1.74
C LEU A 119 -3.58 -5.59 1.52
N THR A 120 -3.10 -4.45 1.99
CA THR A 120 -1.70 -4.01 1.86
C THR A 120 -1.36 -3.02 3.00
N ALA A 121 -0.14 -2.49 3.02
CA ALA A 121 0.28 -1.46 3.96
C ALA A 121 -0.26 -0.07 3.57
N ALA A 122 -0.50 0.81 4.54
CA ALA A 122 -0.88 2.19 4.28
C ALA A 122 0.27 2.99 3.65
N HIS A 123 1.52 2.73 4.03
CA HIS A 123 2.68 3.40 3.43
C HIS A 123 2.85 3.09 1.93
N CYS A 124 2.28 2.00 1.42
CA CYS A 124 2.22 1.65 0.00
C CYS A 124 1.15 2.44 -0.80
N VAL A 125 0.33 3.28 -0.14
CA VAL A 125 -0.74 4.04 -0.80
C VAL A 125 -0.83 5.50 -0.35
N HIS A 126 -0.30 5.84 0.83
CA HIS A 126 -0.40 7.17 1.43
C HIS A 126 0.28 8.24 0.56
N GLY A 127 -0.50 9.16 0.01
CA GLY A 127 -0.04 10.20 -0.92
C GLY A 127 0.18 9.73 -2.37
N PHE A 128 -0.05 8.44 -2.70
CA PHE A 128 0.06 7.94 -4.07
C PHE A 128 -1.20 8.26 -4.89
N ASN A 129 -1.03 8.57 -6.17
CA ASN A 129 -2.17 8.75 -7.08
C ASN A 129 -2.78 7.38 -7.44
N ARG A 130 -3.95 7.06 -6.86
CA ARG A 130 -4.76 5.86 -7.15
C ARG A 130 -4.77 5.44 -8.62
N ASN A 131 -4.96 6.39 -9.54
CA ASN A 131 -5.15 6.09 -10.97
C ASN A 131 -3.89 5.53 -11.64
N LYS A 132 -2.72 5.70 -11.01
CA LYS A 132 -1.43 5.10 -11.41
C LYS A 132 -1.18 3.73 -10.78
N ILE A 133 -1.96 3.33 -9.77
CA ILE A 133 -1.81 2.03 -9.10
C ILE A 133 -2.54 0.93 -9.91
N SER A 134 -1.83 -0.14 -10.21
CA SER A 134 -2.41 -1.41 -10.70
C SER A 134 -2.08 -2.53 -9.71
N VAL A 135 -2.96 -3.52 -9.64
CA VAL A 135 -2.71 -4.79 -8.97
C VAL A 135 -2.54 -5.87 -10.03
N VAL A 136 -1.53 -6.73 -9.87
CA VAL A 136 -1.37 -7.97 -10.64
C VAL A 136 -1.48 -9.15 -9.69
N LEU A 137 -2.34 -10.12 -10.03
CA LEU A 137 -2.50 -11.40 -9.34
C LEU A 137 -1.97 -12.52 -10.26
N MET A 138 -1.71 -13.69 -9.67
CA MET A 138 -1.24 -14.89 -10.39
C MET A 138 0.09 -14.70 -11.13
N GLU A 139 0.94 -13.82 -10.60
CA GLU A 139 2.31 -13.61 -11.09
C GLU A 139 3.33 -14.47 -10.31
N HIS A 140 4.42 -14.84 -10.97
CA HIS A 140 5.59 -15.49 -10.35
C HIS A 140 6.88 -14.76 -10.67
N ASP A 141 7.16 -14.53 -11.95
CA ASP A 141 8.38 -13.88 -12.45
C ASP A 141 8.04 -12.47 -12.94
N ARG A 142 8.72 -11.46 -12.41
CA ARG A 142 8.42 -10.04 -12.68
C ARG A 142 8.95 -9.50 -14.02
N VAL A 143 9.69 -10.29 -14.81
CA VAL A 143 10.24 -9.87 -16.10
C VAL A 143 9.85 -10.79 -17.26
N SER A 144 9.40 -12.01 -16.97
CA SER A 144 8.73 -12.90 -17.90
C SER A 144 7.32 -12.40 -18.24
N THR A 145 6.78 -12.84 -19.38
CA THR A 145 5.37 -12.62 -19.78
C THR A 145 4.71 -13.89 -20.32
N SER A 146 5.39 -15.03 -20.19
CA SER A 146 5.03 -16.32 -20.83
C SER A 146 4.69 -17.44 -19.84
N GLU A 147 4.86 -17.23 -18.54
CA GLU A 147 4.77 -18.30 -17.52
C GLU A 147 3.49 -18.25 -16.67
N SER A 148 2.86 -17.08 -16.59
CA SER A 148 1.85 -16.74 -15.61
C SER A 148 0.51 -16.37 -16.27
N MET A 149 -0.59 -16.90 -15.71
CA MET A 149 -1.96 -16.48 -16.07
C MET A 149 -2.28 -15.17 -15.35
N THR A 150 -1.52 -14.11 -15.62
CA THR A 150 -1.59 -12.86 -14.88
C THR A 150 -2.97 -12.20 -14.99
N MET A 151 -3.48 -11.71 -13.86
CA MET A 151 -4.74 -10.98 -13.80
C MET A 151 -4.49 -9.57 -13.30
N VAL A 152 -4.59 -8.61 -14.22
CA VAL A 152 -4.32 -7.18 -13.95
C VAL A 152 -5.64 -6.45 -13.68
N SER A 153 -5.68 -5.63 -12.62
CA SER A 153 -6.77 -4.69 -12.37
C SER A 153 -6.27 -3.31 -11.95
N LYS A 154 -7.08 -2.28 -12.22
CA LYS A 154 -6.87 -0.93 -11.69
C LYS A 154 -7.53 -0.79 -10.32
N VAL A 155 -7.00 0.10 -9.49
CA VAL A 155 -7.61 0.40 -8.19
C VAL A 155 -8.81 1.33 -8.38
N LEU A 156 -9.99 0.86 -8.02
CA LEU A 156 -11.23 1.65 -7.98
C LEU A 156 -11.28 2.56 -6.75
N ARG A 157 -10.86 2.07 -5.58
CA ARG A 157 -10.83 2.86 -4.34
C ARG A 157 -9.67 2.42 -3.44
N VAL A 158 -8.95 3.40 -2.90
CA VAL A 158 -7.99 3.20 -1.79
C VAL A 158 -8.76 3.48 -0.50
N ILE A 159 -8.56 2.63 0.50
CA ILE A 159 -9.13 2.77 1.83
C ILE A 159 -7.98 2.70 2.84
N GLU A 160 -7.44 3.85 3.20
CA GLU A 160 -6.43 3.97 4.24
C GLU A 160 -7.09 3.91 5.63
N HIS A 161 -6.44 3.29 6.62
CA HIS A 161 -6.98 3.27 7.98
C HIS A 161 -6.73 4.63 8.68
N ASN A 162 -7.79 5.36 9.06
CA ASN A 162 -7.71 6.71 9.66
C ASN A 162 -6.76 6.87 10.88
N GLY A 163 -6.42 5.76 11.55
CA GLY A 163 -5.43 5.72 12.64
C GLY A 163 -3.99 5.45 12.20
N TYR A 164 -3.70 5.52 10.90
CA TYR A 164 -2.34 5.44 10.33
C TYR A 164 -1.52 6.67 10.74
N ASN A 165 -0.23 6.47 10.98
CA ASN A 165 0.71 7.56 11.28
C ASN A 165 2.07 7.28 10.64
N SER A 166 2.38 8.00 9.57
CA SER A 166 3.63 7.89 8.80
C SER A 166 4.90 8.18 9.59
N ASN A 167 4.82 8.80 10.77
CA ASN A 167 5.98 9.04 11.64
C ASN A 167 6.39 7.80 12.45
N ASN A 168 5.51 6.82 12.64
CA ASN A 168 5.78 5.63 13.46
C ASN A 168 5.16 4.31 12.96
N TYR A 169 4.56 4.31 11.76
CA TYR A 169 3.93 3.14 11.12
C TYR A 169 2.84 2.45 11.97
N ASN A 170 2.27 3.15 12.95
CA ASN A 170 1.14 2.62 13.71
C ASN A 170 -0.09 2.51 12.80
N SER A 171 -0.79 1.38 12.84
CA SER A 171 -1.95 1.08 11.98
C SER A 171 -1.65 1.19 10.48
N ASP A 172 -0.47 0.74 10.07
CA ASP A 172 -0.04 0.71 8.67
C ASP A 172 -0.77 -0.40 7.89
N ILE A 173 -2.02 -0.11 7.52
CA ILE A 173 -2.93 -0.99 6.79
C ILE A 173 -3.85 -0.20 5.86
N ALA A 174 -3.99 -0.69 4.63
CA ALA A 174 -4.91 -0.18 3.65
C ALA A 174 -5.61 -1.31 2.87
N ILE A 175 -6.77 -1.01 2.29
CA ILE A 175 -7.47 -1.88 1.36
C ILE A 175 -7.49 -1.21 -0.02
N LEU A 176 -7.14 -1.99 -1.04
CA LEU A 176 -7.36 -1.68 -2.44
C LEU A 176 -8.61 -2.40 -2.91
N ARG A 177 -9.67 -1.64 -3.22
CA ARG A 177 -10.82 -2.14 -3.97
C ARG A 177 -10.45 -2.17 -5.44
N LEU A 178 -10.48 -3.34 -6.04
CA LEU A 178 -10.20 -3.55 -7.46
C LEU A 178 -11.37 -3.04 -8.31
N ALA A 179 -11.08 -2.57 -9.52
CA ALA A 179 -12.09 -2.21 -10.52
C ALA A 179 -12.72 -3.43 -11.20
N THR A 180 -11.95 -4.52 -11.29
CA THR A 180 -12.41 -5.83 -11.79
C THR A 180 -12.85 -6.69 -10.60
N VAL A 181 -13.98 -7.38 -10.72
CA VAL A 181 -14.31 -8.52 -9.84
C VAL A 181 -13.58 -9.75 -10.38
N MET A 182 -12.80 -10.43 -9.53
CA MET A 182 -12.04 -11.61 -9.92
C MET A 182 -12.91 -12.86 -9.87
N THR A 183 -12.84 -13.69 -10.90
CA THR A 183 -13.39 -15.04 -10.85
C THR A 183 -12.52 -15.88 -9.91
N ILE A 184 -13.08 -16.21 -8.74
CA ILE A 184 -12.41 -17.08 -7.76
C ILE A 184 -12.63 -18.53 -8.19
N GLU A 185 -11.53 -19.21 -8.52
CA GLU A 185 -11.50 -20.54 -9.15
C GLU A 185 -10.40 -21.41 -8.52
N ASP A 186 -10.26 -22.66 -8.96
CA ASP A 186 -9.27 -23.62 -8.47
C ASP A 186 -7.79 -23.22 -8.66
N LYS A 187 -7.50 -22.10 -9.34
CA LYS A 187 -6.17 -21.49 -9.40
C LYS A 187 -6.04 -20.19 -8.60
N LEU A 188 -7.10 -19.39 -8.46
CA LEU A 188 -7.08 -18.09 -7.79
C LEU A 188 -7.98 -18.12 -6.54
N ARG A 189 -7.38 -18.05 -5.34
CA ARG A 189 -8.07 -18.06 -4.05
C ARG A 189 -7.51 -16.98 -3.11
N PRO A 190 -8.36 -16.29 -2.33
CA PRO A 190 -7.91 -15.34 -1.31
C PRO A 190 -7.29 -16.06 -0.10
N VAL A 191 -6.48 -15.34 0.67
CA VAL A 191 -6.02 -15.80 2.00
C VAL A 191 -7.15 -15.66 3.01
N CYS A 192 -7.22 -16.55 4.01
CA CYS A 192 -8.23 -16.41 5.06
C CYS A 192 -7.93 -15.19 5.96
N LEU A 193 -8.96 -14.43 6.32
CA LEU A 193 -8.83 -13.41 7.37
C LEU A 193 -8.69 -14.10 8.73
N PRO A 194 -7.88 -13.54 9.65
CA PRO A 194 -7.58 -14.19 10.92
C PRO A 194 -8.75 -14.14 11.91
N THR A 195 -8.86 -15.14 12.79
CA THR A 195 -9.78 -15.08 13.92
C THR A 195 -9.47 -13.84 14.80
N PRO A 196 -10.43 -12.92 15.01
CA PRO A 196 -10.17 -11.69 15.75
C PRO A 196 -9.61 -11.95 17.16
N LYS A 197 -8.65 -11.13 17.58
CA LYS A 197 -8.00 -11.18 18.91
C LYS A 197 -7.23 -12.46 19.27
N LYS A 198 -7.25 -13.56 18.48
CA LYS A 198 -6.45 -14.78 18.77
C LYS A 198 -4.95 -14.50 18.52
N PRO A 199 -4.05 -14.66 19.51
CA PRO A 199 -2.63 -14.35 19.33
C PRO A 199 -1.90 -15.35 18.41
N PHE A 200 -0.85 -14.87 17.74
CA PHE A 200 0.01 -15.65 16.84
C PHE A 200 1.41 -15.92 17.41
N THR A 201 1.69 -15.51 18.65
CA THR A 201 2.98 -15.79 19.31
C THR A 201 3.24 -17.29 19.37
N GLY A 202 4.44 -17.72 18.95
CA GLY A 202 4.84 -19.12 18.86
C GLY A 202 4.40 -19.83 17.56
N TYR A 203 3.80 -19.13 16.60
CA TYR A 203 3.54 -19.67 15.26
C TYR A 203 4.74 -19.45 14.33
N ASP A 204 5.00 -20.42 13.45
CA ASP A 204 5.75 -20.20 12.20
C ASP A 204 4.93 -19.24 11.31
N GLY A 205 5.43 -18.02 11.12
CA GLY A 205 4.96 -17.12 10.08
C GLY A 205 5.72 -17.37 8.78
N ILE A 206 5.01 -17.37 7.66
CA ILE A 206 5.61 -17.44 6.33
C ILE A 206 5.38 -16.08 5.66
N VAL A 207 6.47 -15.39 5.32
CA VAL A 207 6.47 -14.19 4.47
C VAL A 207 6.61 -14.64 3.03
N THR A 208 5.88 -13.99 2.12
CA THR A 208 5.99 -14.21 0.67
C THR A 208 6.02 -12.88 -0.07
N GLY A 209 6.92 -12.75 -1.04
CA GLY A 209 7.17 -11.48 -1.72
C GLY A 209 8.31 -11.53 -2.74
N TRP A 210 8.58 -10.38 -3.34
CA TRP A 210 9.61 -10.20 -4.38
C TRP A 210 10.72 -9.25 -3.90
N GLY A 211 10.84 -8.98 -2.60
CA GLY A 211 11.84 -8.08 -2.05
C GLY A 211 13.29 -8.49 -2.30
N ALA A 212 14.22 -7.65 -1.83
CA ALA A 212 15.64 -7.95 -1.90
C ALA A 212 15.98 -9.18 -1.03
N THR A 213 16.75 -10.13 -1.57
CA THR A 213 17.15 -11.35 -0.83
C THR A 213 18.28 -11.12 0.18
N SER A 214 18.79 -9.87 0.26
CA SER A 214 19.78 -9.40 1.23
C SER A 214 19.62 -7.89 1.44
N GLU A 215 20.13 -7.36 2.56
CA GLU A 215 20.10 -5.91 2.83
C GLU A 215 20.90 -5.13 1.77
N ASN A 216 20.26 -4.17 1.10
CA ASN A 216 20.77 -3.47 -0.09
C ASN A 216 20.99 -4.36 -1.34
N GLY A 217 20.44 -5.58 -1.35
CA GLY A 217 20.47 -6.49 -2.48
C GLY A 217 19.53 -6.08 -3.62
N ALA A 218 19.59 -6.81 -4.74
CA ALA A 218 18.65 -6.65 -5.84
C ALA A 218 17.28 -7.27 -5.47
N ILE A 219 16.20 -6.58 -5.85
CA ILE A 219 14.80 -7.03 -5.71
C ILE A 219 14.61 -8.34 -6.50
N SER A 220 14.15 -9.41 -5.85
CA SER A 220 14.04 -10.75 -6.44
C SER A 220 13.13 -10.77 -7.67
N THR A 221 13.58 -11.35 -8.78
CA THR A 221 12.76 -11.52 -10.00
C THR A 221 11.59 -12.46 -9.77
N ASN A 222 11.83 -13.57 -9.05
CA ASN A 222 10.87 -14.65 -8.84
C ASN A 222 10.32 -14.60 -7.41
N LEU A 223 9.06 -15.00 -7.21
CA LEU A 223 8.37 -14.95 -5.91
C LEU A 223 9.10 -15.84 -4.88
N GLN A 224 9.53 -15.25 -3.76
CA GLN A 224 10.23 -15.94 -2.67
C GLN A 224 9.30 -16.25 -1.49
N GLU A 225 9.66 -17.26 -0.71
CA GLU A 225 9.11 -17.56 0.62
C GLU A 225 10.19 -17.64 1.69
N VAL A 226 9.88 -17.14 2.89
CA VAL A 226 10.73 -17.35 4.08
C VAL A 226 9.89 -17.62 5.32
N THR A 227 10.26 -18.64 6.11
CA THR A 227 9.66 -18.89 7.43
C THR A 227 10.43 -18.11 8.50
N VAL A 228 9.70 -17.43 9.38
CA VAL A 228 10.20 -16.70 10.56
C VAL A 228 9.27 -16.92 11.76
N PRO A 229 9.78 -17.11 12.99
CA PRO A 229 8.93 -17.33 14.16
C PRO A 229 8.30 -16.01 14.63
N ILE A 230 7.01 -16.05 14.99
CA ILE A 230 6.29 -14.89 15.52
C ILE A 230 6.50 -14.81 17.04
N MET A 231 7.15 -13.74 17.51
CA MET A 231 7.43 -13.52 18.93
C MET A 231 6.26 -12.86 19.68
N SER A 232 6.41 -12.59 20.98
CA SER A 232 5.44 -11.78 21.73
C SER A 232 5.76 -10.29 21.60
N ASN A 233 4.75 -9.42 21.71
CA ASN A 233 5.03 -7.97 21.80
C ASN A 233 5.74 -7.59 23.11
N ALA A 234 5.67 -8.43 24.16
CA ALA A 234 6.44 -8.18 25.37
C ALA A 234 7.94 -8.41 25.11
N ASP A 235 8.30 -9.32 24.21
CA ASP A 235 9.70 -9.62 23.85
C ASP A 235 10.19 -8.68 22.75
N CYS A 236 9.38 -8.39 21.72
CA CYS A 236 9.73 -7.37 20.72
C CYS A 236 9.93 -5.96 21.33
N ARG A 237 9.29 -5.65 22.47
CA ARG A 237 9.55 -4.41 23.23
C ARG A 237 10.88 -4.38 23.98
N LYS A 238 11.58 -5.52 24.10
CA LYS A 238 12.92 -5.66 24.69
C LYS A 238 14.04 -5.66 23.64
N THR A 239 13.71 -5.77 22.35
CA THR A 239 14.72 -5.76 21.28
C THR A 239 15.27 -4.36 21.04
N GLY A 240 16.18 -4.20 20.07
CA GLY A 240 16.82 -2.91 19.76
C GLY A 240 15.85 -1.77 19.41
N TYR A 241 14.61 -2.07 19.04
CA TYR A 241 13.57 -1.05 18.81
C TYR A 241 13.11 -0.31 20.07
N GLY A 242 13.20 -0.96 21.24
CA GLY A 242 12.70 -0.43 22.51
C GLY A 242 11.17 -0.35 22.62
N ALA A 243 10.68 -0.26 23.86
CA ALA A 243 9.27 -0.43 24.18
C ALA A 243 8.32 0.62 23.56
N SER A 244 8.82 1.82 23.26
CA SER A 244 8.03 2.94 22.71
C SER A 244 7.75 2.83 21.21
N ARG A 245 8.52 2.04 20.45
CA ARG A 245 8.31 1.87 18.99
C ARG A 245 7.28 0.81 18.63
N ILE A 246 7.07 -0.20 19.48
CA ILE A 246 6.23 -1.36 19.15
C ILE A 246 4.84 -1.22 19.76
N THR A 247 3.84 -0.85 18.95
CA THR A 247 2.44 -0.66 19.40
C THR A 247 1.67 -1.98 19.46
N ASP A 248 0.49 -2.00 20.11
CA ASP A 248 -0.37 -3.20 20.12
C ASP A 248 -1.08 -3.47 18.78
N ASN A 249 -0.94 -2.56 17.81
CA ASN A 249 -1.36 -2.75 16.43
C ASN A 249 -0.26 -3.39 15.56
N MET A 250 0.93 -3.64 16.13
CA MET A 250 2.05 -4.33 15.49
C MET A 250 2.22 -5.76 16.03
N LEU A 251 2.89 -6.61 15.26
CA LEU A 251 3.55 -7.84 15.70
C LEU A 251 4.96 -7.86 15.12
N CYS A 252 5.83 -8.73 15.64
CA CYS A 252 7.18 -8.90 15.14
C CYS A 252 7.46 -10.37 14.84
N ALA A 253 8.24 -10.64 13.80
CA ALA A 253 8.64 -11.99 13.42
C ALA A 253 10.07 -11.99 12.87
N GLY A 254 10.86 -12.98 13.28
CA GLY A 254 12.29 -13.06 12.99
C GLY A 254 13.03 -13.84 14.07
N TYR A 255 14.27 -14.24 13.80
CA TYR A 255 15.12 -14.94 14.77
C TYR A 255 16.00 -13.92 15.52
N ASP A 256 16.27 -14.15 16.81
CA ASP A 256 17.01 -13.21 17.65
C ASP A 256 18.44 -12.94 17.14
N GLU A 257 19.08 -13.94 16.52
CA GLU A 257 20.42 -13.82 15.92
C GLU A 257 20.38 -13.45 14.43
N GLY A 258 19.24 -12.96 13.91
CA GLY A 258 19.09 -12.49 12.53
C GLY A 258 18.85 -13.62 11.52
N LYS A 259 19.68 -13.68 10.47
CA LYS A 259 19.69 -14.71 9.39
C LYS A 259 18.53 -14.66 8.38
N LYS A 260 17.28 -14.44 8.80
CA LYS A 260 16.08 -14.51 7.94
C LYS A 260 15.02 -13.50 8.35
N ASP A 261 14.47 -12.78 7.37
CA ASP A 261 13.52 -11.67 7.55
C ASP A 261 12.83 -11.30 6.21
N SER A 262 11.82 -10.43 6.27
CA SER A 262 11.35 -9.62 5.14
C SER A 262 12.35 -8.50 4.79
N CYS A 263 12.34 -7.99 3.56
CA CYS A 263 13.28 -6.95 3.14
C CYS A 263 12.67 -5.90 2.17
N GLN A 264 13.48 -4.99 1.62
CA GLN A 264 13.00 -3.91 0.77
C GLN A 264 12.26 -4.45 -0.46
N GLY A 265 11.00 -4.05 -0.63
CA GLY A 265 10.09 -4.52 -1.69
C GLY A 265 9.03 -5.53 -1.23
N ASP A 266 9.17 -6.15 -0.06
CA ASP A 266 8.13 -7.02 0.51
C ASP A 266 6.99 -6.24 1.18
N SER A 267 7.19 -4.93 1.43
CA SER A 267 6.21 -3.98 1.98
C SER A 267 4.79 -4.21 1.48
N GLY A 268 3.82 -4.33 2.39
CA GLY A 268 2.42 -4.62 2.07
C GLY A 268 2.10 -6.09 1.77
N GLY A 269 3.10 -6.95 1.56
CA GLY A 269 2.94 -8.40 1.42
C GLY A 269 2.50 -9.10 2.71
N PRO A 270 1.99 -10.34 2.63
CA PRO A 270 1.53 -11.09 3.79
C PRO A 270 2.67 -11.64 4.63
N LEU A 271 2.45 -11.64 5.95
CA LEU A 271 2.91 -12.69 6.84
C LEU A 271 1.71 -13.59 7.14
N HIS A 272 1.68 -14.81 6.60
CA HIS A 272 0.59 -15.75 6.82
C HIS A 272 1.04 -17.00 7.60
N VAL A 273 0.14 -17.51 8.44
CA VAL A 273 0.37 -18.69 9.28
C VAL A 273 -0.59 -19.81 8.87
N ILE A 274 -0.17 -21.06 9.07
CA ILE A 274 -1.08 -22.20 8.99
C ILE A 274 -1.95 -22.23 10.27
N LYS A 275 -3.27 -22.41 10.10
CA LYS A 275 -4.25 -22.53 11.19
C LYS A 275 -3.99 -23.82 11.98
N GLN A 276 -3.59 -23.68 13.25
CA GLN A 276 -3.52 -24.80 14.19
C GLN A 276 -4.82 -25.62 14.17
N ASN A 277 -4.68 -26.95 14.21
CA ASN A 277 -5.76 -27.93 14.14
C ASN A 277 -6.56 -27.94 12.81
N SER A 278 -5.99 -27.40 11.72
CA SER A 278 -6.49 -27.62 10.36
C SER A 278 -5.92 -28.92 9.78
N THR A 279 -6.78 -29.74 9.15
CA THR A 279 -6.38 -30.89 8.34
C THR A 279 -5.76 -30.49 6.99
N ASP A 280 -6.21 -29.38 6.44
CA ASP A 280 -5.98 -28.98 5.04
C ASP A 280 -4.87 -27.92 4.89
N ASN A 281 -4.10 -27.66 5.95
CA ASN A 281 -3.12 -26.57 6.02
C ASN A 281 -3.71 -25.17 5.68
N VAL A 282 -4.88 -24.81 6.22
CA VAL A 282 -5.51 -23.49 5.96
C VAL A 282 -4.56 -22.34 6.31
N HIS A 283 -4.15 -21.53 5.33
CA HIS A 283 -3.40 -20.29 5.54
C HIS A 283 -4.32 -19.11 5.91
N GLN A 284 -4.02 -18.44 7.02
CA GLN A 284 -4.64 -17.17 7.42
C GLN A 284 -3.59 -16.06 7.52
N ILE A 285 -3.94 -14.83 7.14
CA ILE A 285 -3.03 -13.69 7.22
C ILE A 285 -2.91 -13.19 8.66
N ALA A 286 -1.70 -13.29 9.23
CA ALA A 286 -1.40 -12.87 10.60
C ALA A 286 -0.91 -11.42 10.65
N GLY A 287 -0.06 -11.05 9.68
CA GLY A 287 0.57 -9.74 9.57
C GLY A 287 0.65 -9.23 8.12
N ILE A 288 0.99 -7.95 7.99
CA ILE A 288 1.34 -7.28 6.73
C ILE A 288 2.74 -6.69 6.90
N VAL A 289 3.67 -6.92 5.97
CA VAL A 289 5.03 -6.35 6.03
C VAL A 289 4.95 -4.83 6.10
N SER A 290 5.54 -4.22 7.14
CA SER A 290 5.37 -2.80 7.44
C SER A 290 6.71 -2.06 7.53
N TRP A 291 7.61 -2.43 8.45
CA TRP A 291 8.92 -1.79 8.59
C TRP A 291 9.94 -2.69 9.31
N GLY A 292 11.23 -2.30 9.29
CA GLY A 292 12.32 -2.94 10.01
C GLY A 292 13.57 -2.06 10.05
N GLU A 293 14.60 -2.47 10.79
CA GLU A 293 15.91 -1.81 10.82
C GLU A 293 16.94 -2.63 10.01
N GLY A 294 17.11 -2.29 8.74
CA GLY A 294 17.79 -3.16 7.77
C GLY A 294 16.95 -4.38 7.39
N CYS A 295 17.60 -5.51 7.12
CA CYS A 295 16.96 -6.81 6.91
C CYS A 295 17.73 -7.89 7.66
N ALA A 296 17.05 -8.74 8.44
CA ALA A 296 17.66 -9.89 9.13
C ALA A 296 18.83 -9.55 10.08
N LYS A 297 18.86 -8.34 10.63
CA LYS A 297 19.86 -7.93 11.64
C LYS A 297 19.57 -8.61 12.99
N PRO A 298 20.60 -9.09 13.71
CA PRO A 298 20.44 -9.57 15.08
C PRO A 298 19.78 -8.51 15.97
N ASN A 299 18.86 -8.93 16.84
CA ASN A 299 18.09 -8.05 17.73
C ASN A 299 17.20 -6.99 17.04
N TYR A 300 16.92 -7.12 15.73
CA TYR A 300 16.00 -6.26 14.97
C TYR A 300 15.13 -7.10 14.01
N PRO A 301 14.11 -7.81 14.52
CA PRO A 301 13.19 -8.61 13.68
C PRO A 301 12.30 -7.70 12.81
N GLY A 302 11.78 -8.21 11.69
CA GLY A 302 10.76 -7.50 10.91
C GLY A 302 9.52 -7.15 11.74
N VAL A 303 8.94 -5.98 11.48
CA VAL A 303 7.74 -5.46 12.14
C VAL A 303 6.58 -5.41 11.14
N TYR A 304 5.44 -5.95 11.57
CA TYR A 304 4.28 -6.21 10.71
C TYR A 304 3.02 -5.64 11.34
N THR A 305 2.09 -5.12 10.53
CA THR A 305 0.78 -4.70 11.03
C THR A 305 -0.06 -5.92 11.41
N ARG A 306 -0.51 -5.98 12.67
CA ARG A 306 -1.16 -7.15 13.28
C ARG A 306 -2.63 -7.26 12.84
N VAL A 307 -2.92 -8.04 11.80
CA VAL A 307 -4.22 -8.03 11.10
C VAL A 307 -5.40 -8.42 12.01
N ASN A 308 -5.21 -9.30 12.99
CA ASN A 308 -6.28 -9.73 13.93
C ASN A 308 -6.82 -8.59 14.84
N ARG A 309 -6.20 -7.40 14.84
CA ARG A 309 -6.67 -6.16 15.46
C ARG A 309 -7.70 -5.42 14.60
N PHE A 310 -7.60 -5.56 13.29
CA PHE A 310 -8.33 -4.76 12.29
C PHE A 310 -9.53 -5.48 11.69
N GLY A 311 -9.84 -6.72 12.10
CA GLY A 311 -10.90 -7.54 11.50
C GLY A 311 -12.25 -6.84 11.34
N THR A 312 -12.69 -6.03 12.32
CA THR A 312 -13.91 -5.22 12.21
C THR A 312 -13.79 -4.14 11.13
N TRP A 313 -12.69 -3.36 11.14
CA TRP A 313 -12.45 -2.31 10.13
C TRP A 313 -12.35 -2.91 8.72
N ILE A 314 -11.72 -4.08 8.56
CA ILE A 314 -11.66 -4.78 7.28
C ILE A 314 -13.08 -5.11 6.82
N ARG A 315 -13.86 -5.86 7.61
CA ARG A 315 -15.23 -6.28 7.23
C ARG A 315 -16.15 -5.09 6.94
N SER A 316 -16.03 -3.99 7.68
CA SER A 316 -16.81 -2.76 7.43
C SER A 316 -16.44 -2.02 6.14
N ASN A 317 -15.25 -2.25 5.58
CA ASN A 317 -14.76 -1.59 4.37
C ASN A 317 -14.76 -2.47 3.12
N THR A 318 -15.10 -3.75 3.26
CA THR A 318 -15.14 -4.77 2.20
C THR A 318 -16.50 -5.46 2.04
N ALA A 319 -17.56 -4.90 2.64
CA ALA A 319 -18.89 -5.53 2.70
C ALA A 319 -19.50 -5.83 1.31
N ASP A 320 -19.08 -5.11 0.27
CA ASP A 320 -19.46 -5.29 -1.13
C ASP A 320 -18.69 -6.39 -1.88
N GLY A 321 -17.84 -7.17 -1.19
CA GLY A 321 -17.02 -8.26 -1.75
C GLY A 321 -17.38 -9.65 -1.24
N CYS A 322 -17.24 -10.65 -2.11
CA CYS A 322 -17.51 -12.05 -1.78
C CYS A 322 -16.32 -12.70 -1.06
N TYR A 323 -16.62 -13.30 0.09
CA TYR A 323 -15.66 -14.00 0.94
C TYR A 323 -15.81 -15.52 0.85
N CYS A 324 -14.68 -16.21 0.83
CA CYS A 324 -14.61 -17.67 0.84
C CYS A 324 -14.65 -18.26 2.26
N SER A 325 -15.07 -19.53 2.35
CA SER A 325 -15.05 -20.36 3.57
C SER A 325 -13.62 -20.73 3.99
N GLU A 326 -13.39 -20.95 5.28
CA GLU A 326 -12.17 -21.64 5.76
C GLU A 326 -12.28 -23.17 5.58
N ASP A 327 -13.51 -23.68 5.72
CA ASP A 327 -13.90 -25.09 5.74
C ASP A 327 -14.34 -25.60 4.37
#